data_AF-A0A925T4P3-F1
#
_entry.id   AF-A0A925T4P3-F1
#
_cell.length_a   1.000
_cell.length_b   1.000
_cell.length_c   1.000
_cell.angle_alpha   90.00
_cell.angle_beta   90.00
_cell.angle_gamma   90.00
#
_symmetry.space_group_name_H-M   'P 1'
#
loop_
_entity.id
_entity.type
_entity.pdbx_description
1 polymer ?
#
loop_
_entity_poly.entity_id
_entity_poly.type
_entity_poly.pdbx_seq_one_letter_code
_entity_poly.pdbx_strand_id
1 'polypeptide(L)'
;MFLLRRPTPETIRRFIASQSDLPFSYSQIGATRTEPPAGFIVDHNRIRIGSGQESYEQAVAALRSWKQFDLGWVSVVPPGLPVKVGTTVAVQAKTLGVWSLSACRIVYVIEEDDDVKKFGFAYGTLPDHVESGEERFTIEWRTDGSVWYDILAFSRPQHPLARRGRPLVRRWQKQFARDSLAAMLVASRP
;
A
#
# COMPACT_ATOMS: atom_id res chain seq x y z
N MET A 1 11.47 8.99 6.69
CA MET A 1 12.67 8.95 7.57
C MET A 1 13.61 7.79 7.20
N PHE A 2 14.93 7.99 7.21
CA PHE A 2 15.95 6.95 6.97
C PHE A 2 16.79 6.66 8.23
N LEU A 3 17.13 5.39 8.48
CA LEU A 3 17.85 4.94 9.68
C LEU A 3 18.89 3.85 9.35
N LEU A 4 20.00 3.83 10.09
CA LEU A 4 21.04 2.78 9.97
C LEU A 4 20.70 1.50 10.74
N ARG A 5 19.74 1.56 11.66
CA ARG A 5 19.28 0.43 12.49
C ARG A 5 17.77 0.29 12.36
N ARG A 6 17.27 -0.91 12.66
CA ARG A 6 15.82 -1.15 12.71
C ARG A 6 15.20 -0.17 13.72
N PRO A 7 14.18 0.60 13.34
CA PRO A 7 13.57 1.55 14.26
C PRO A 7 12.86 0.80 15.38
N THR A 8 13.03 1.30 16.61
CA THR A 8 12.37 0.74 17.79
C THR A 8 10.87 1.07 17.78
N PRO A 9 10.04 0.35 18.55
CA PRO A 9 8.62 0.68 18.70
C PRO A 9 8.38 2.14 19.12
N GLU A 10 9.24 2.68 19.98
CA GLU A 10 9.18 4.08 20.41
C GLU A 10 9.44 5.05 19.25
N THR A 11 10.46 4.79 18.43
CA THR A 11 10.75 5.59 17.25
C THR A 11 9.61 5.53 16.23
N ILE A 12 9.00 4.36 16.03
CA ILE A 12 7.84 4.19 15.15
C ILE A 12 6.66 5.02 15.67
N ARG A 13 6.34 4.94 16.97
CA ARG A 13 5.22 5.67 17.57
C ARG A 13 5.39 7.18 17.43
N ARG A 14 6.58 7.70 17.75
CA ARG A 14 6.88 9.14 17.60
C ARG A 14 6.83 9.59 16.15
N PHE A 15 7.33 8.77 15.22
CA PHE A 15 7.27 9.06 13.79
C PHE A 15 5.84 9.13 13.28
N ILE A 16 4.97 8.19 13.66
CA ILE A 16 3.56 8.23 13.27
C ILE A 16 2.87 9.45 13.88
N ALA A 17 3.07 9.69 15.18
CA ALA A 17 2.48 10.84 15.87
C ALA A 17 2.87 12.18 15.23
N SER A 18 4.11 12.35 14.77
CA SER A 18 4.55 13.58 14.09
C SER A 18 3.94 13.78 12.69
N GLN A 19 3.30 12.75 12.13
CA GLN A 19 2.70 12.77 10.79
C GLN A 19 1.16 12.74 10.83
N SER A 20 0.56 12.21 11.89
CA SER A 20 -0.88 11.91 11.99
C SER A 20 -1.83 13.10 11.78
N ASP A 21 -1.38 14.33 12.03
CA ASP A 21 -2.21 15.54 11.85
C ASP A 21 -1.79 16.38 10.63
N LEU A 22 -0.74 15.95 9.92
CA LEU A 22 -0.26 16.65 8.73
C LEU A 22 -1.20 16.38 7.53
N PRO A 23 -1.29 17.33 6.58
CA PRO A 23 -1.98 17.11 5.32
C PRO A 23 -1.21 16.08 4.46
N PHE A 24 -1.91 15.51 3.48
CA PHE A 24 -1.28 14.67 2.47
C PHE A 24 -0.23 15.45 1.66
N SER A 25 0.79 14.74 1.17
CA SER A 25 1.88 15.34 0.37
C SER A 25 1.50 15.61 -1.10
N TYR A 26 0.23 15.41 -1.47
CA TYR A 26 -0.35 15.58 -2.80
C TYR A 26 -1.80 16.08 -2.66
N SER A 27 -2.35 16.67 -3.72
CA SER A 27 -3.67 17.33 -3.69
C SER A 27 -4.81 16.50 -4.30
N GLN A 28 -4.50 15.52 -5.15
CA GLN A 28 -5.47 14.71 -5.88
C GLN A 28 -6.00 13.52 -5.04
N ILE A 29 -6.44 13.83 -3.81
CA ILE A 29 -6.89 12.85 -2.82
C ILE A 29 -8.10 12.07 -3.37
N GLY A 30 -8.04 10.75 -3.35
CA GLY A 30 -9.09 9.86 -3.83
C GLY A 30 -9.05 9.57 -5.33
N ALA A 31 -8.07 10.09 -6.08
CA ALA A 31 -8.04 9.95 -7.53
C ALA A 31 -7.83 8.50 -8.01
N THR A 32 -7.35 7.58 -7.16
CA THR A 32 -7.32 6.14 -7.47
C THR A 32 -8.70 5.48 -7.52
N ARG A 33 -9.79 6.18 -7.16
CA ARG A 33 -11.18 5.74 -7.45
C ARG A 33 -11.61 5.99 -8.89
N THR A 34 -10.92 6.91 -9.57
CA THR A 34 -11.31 7.44 -10.87
C THR A 34 -10.11 7.35 -11.82
N GLU A 35 -9.74 8.46 -12.46
CA GLU A 35 -8.59 8.53 -13.33
C GLU A 35 -7.35 9.07 -12.59
N PRO A 36 -6.19 8.40 -12.69
CA PRO A 36 -4.94 8.92 -12.15
C PRO A 36 -4.59 10.29 -12.77
N PRO A 37 -4.13 11.25 -11.96
CA PRO A 37 -3.86 12.61 -12.43
C PRO A 37 -2.62 12.70 -13.33
N ALA A 38 -2.65 13.65 -14.26
CA ALA A 38 -1.50 13.98 -15.10
C ALA A 38 -0.27 14.41 -14.26
N GLY A 39 0.94 14.11 -14.77
CA GLY A 39 2.21 14.48 -14.12
C GLY A 39 2.69 13.51 -13.04
N PHE A 40 1.97 12.42 -12.80
CA PHE A 40 2.40 11.32 -11.93
C PHE A 40 2.82 10.11 -12.75
N ILE A 41 3.66 9.26 -12.15
CA ILE A 41 3.93 7.93 -12.67
C ILE A 41 2.84 7.01 -12.15
N VAL A 42 2.16 6.33 -13.07
CA VAL A 42 1.10 5.38 -12.76
C VAL A 42 1.67 3.96 -12.83
N ASP A 43 1.41 3.16 -11.81
CA ASP A 43 1.70 1.73 -11.76
C ASP A 43 0.39 0.98 -11.49
N HIS A 44 0.07 0.02 -12.37
CA HIS A 44 -1.12 -0.82 -12.24
C HIS A 44 -0.72 -2.28 -12.40
N ASN A 45 -0.99 -3.09 -11.37
CA ASN A 45 -0.59 -4.48 -11.30
C ASN A 45 -1.75 -5.31 -10.74
N ARG A 46 -2.03 -6.46 -11.37
CA ARG A 46 -3.10 -7.35 -10.90
C ARG A 46 -2.75 -8.81 -11.11
N ILE A 47 -3.33 -9.67 -10.28
CA ILE A 47 -3.20 -11.13 -10.38
C ILE A 47 -4.53 -11.80 -10.00
N ARG A 48 -4.86 -12.91 -10.68
CA ARG A 48 -5.94 -13.79 -10.23
C ARG A 48 -5.41 -14.60 -9.04
N ILE A 49 -6.08 -14.51 -7.91
CA ILE A 49 -5.66 -15.15 -6.65
C ILE A 49 -6.49 -16.39 -6.30
N GLY A 50 -7.65 -16.56 -6.93
CA GLY A 50 -8.50 -17.73 -6.68
C GLY A 50 -9.82 -17.70 -7.44
N SER A 51 -10.80 -18.41 -6.89
CA SER A 51 -12.15 -18.50 -7.41
C SER A 51 -13.15 -18.79 -6.29
N GLY A 52 -14.33 -18.17 -6.36
CA GLY A 52 -15.43 -18.39 -5.43
C GLY A 52 -15.30 -17.64 -4.10
N GLN A 53 -16.33 -17.80 -3.28
CA GLN A 53 -16.52 -17.06 -2.03
C GLN A 53 -15.39 -17.28 -1.03
N GLU A 54 -14.92 -18.52 -0.86
CA GLU A 54 -13.87 -18.85 0.11
C GLU A 54 -12.56 -18.13 -0.21
N SER A 55 -12.11 -18.17 -1.47
CA SER A 55 -10.93 -17.39 -1.91
C SER A 55 -11.12 -15.89 -1.69
N TYR A 56 -12.33 -15.37 -1.91
CA TYR A 56 -12.64 -13.96 -1.68
C TYR A 56 -12.53 -13.59 -0.20
N GLU A 57 -13.14 -14.37 0.70
CA GLU A 57 -13.13 -14.11 2.14
C GLU A 57 -11.70 -14.20 2.72
N GLN A 58 -10.92 -15.19 2.31
CA GLN A 58 -9.51 -15.32 2.70
C GLN A 58 -8.68 -14.13 2.20
N ALA A 59 -8.87 -13.72 0.95
CA ALA A 59 -8.19 -12.58 0.38
C ALA A 59 -8.52 -11.26 1.10
N VAL A 60 -9.79 -11.07 1.47
CA VAL A 60 -10.25 -9.92 2.26
C VAL A 60 -9.60 -9.92 3.65
N ALA A 61 -9.57 -11.07 4.33
CA ALA A 61 -8.93 -11.22 5.63
C ALA A 61 -7.41 -10.94 5.54
N ALA A 62 -6.74 -11.43 4.49
CA ALA A 62 -5.34 -11.17 4.21
C ALA A 62 -5.07 -9.68 3.97
N LEU A 63 -5.91 -9.01 3.18
CA LEU A 63 -5.77 -7.58 2.91
C LEU A 63 -6.00 -6.73 4.17
N ARG A 64 -7.00 -7.07 5.00
CA ARG A 64 -7.28 -6.42 6.29
C ARG A 64 -6.14 -6.58 7.30
N SER A 65 -5.40 -7.68 7.21
CA SER A 65 -4.25 -7.97 8.08
C SER A 65 -2.90 -7.50 7.51
N TRP A 66 -2.93 -6.70 6.44
CA TRP A 66 -1.74 -6.12 5.80
C TRP A 66 -0.78 -7.14 5.18
N LYS A 67 -1.26 -8.32 4.79
CA LYS A 67 -0.42 -9.40 4.21
C LYS A 67 0.30 -9.00 2.93
N GLN A 68 -0.27 -8.06 2.17
CA GLN A 68 0.34 -7.49 0.98
C GLN A 68 1.65 -6.71 1.26
N PHE A 69 1.91 -6.37 2.52
CA PHE A 69 3.14 -5.75 2.99
C PHE A 69 4.04 -6.72 3.77
N ASP A 70 3.65 -7.97 4.00
CA ASP A 70 4.41 -8.96 4.79
C ASP A 70 5.49 -9.64 3.93
N LEU A 71 6.50 -8.86 3.50
CA LEU A 71 7.44 -9.24 2.41
C LEU A 71 8.86 -9.56 2.90
N GLY A 72 9.09 -9.58 4.22
CA GLY A 72 10.41 -9.76 4.84
C GLY A 72 11.36 -8.55 4.71
N TRP A 73 11.23 -7.75 3.66
CA TRP A 73 11.96 -6.49 3.45
C TRP A 73 11.06 -5.25 3.55
N VAL A 74 9.74 -5.42 3.54
CA VAL A 74 8.72 -4.40 3.82
C VAL A 74 7.80 -4.93 4.92
N SER A 75 7.21 -4.04 5.71
CA SER A 75 6.08 -4.31 6.60
C SER A 75 5.33 -3.03 6.96
N VAL A 76 4.06 -3.15 7.34
CA VAL A 76 3.29 -2.06 7.95
C VAL A 76 3.50 -2.07 9.46
N VAL A 77 3.73 -0.89 10.03
CA VAL A 77 3.91 -0.69 11.46
C VAL A 77 3.03 0.46 11.99
N PRO A 78 2.48 0.32 13.22
CA PRO A 78 2.43 -0.90 14.02
C PRO A 78 1.51 -1.96 13.37
N PRO A 79 1.77 -3.26 13.64
CA PRO A 79 0.97 -4.34 13.07
C PRO A 79 -0.45 -4.35 13.63
N GLY A 80 -1.41 -4.88 12.87
CA GLY A 80 -2.78 -5.13 13.34
C GLY A 80 -3.69 -3.91 13.42
N LEU A 81 -3.25 -2.75 12.92
CA LEU A 81 -4.13 -1.57 12.85
C LEU A 81 -5.29 -1.81 11.87
N PRO A 82 -6.51 -1.34 12.20
CA PRO A 82 -7.67 -1.53 11.35
C PRO A 82 -7.57 -0.72 10.06
N VAL A 83 -8.01 -1.33 8.96
CA VAL A 83 -8.23 -0.64 7.69
C VAL A 83 -9.48 0.24 7.82
N LYS A 84 -9.28 1.48 8.28
CA LYS A 84 -10.32 2.49 8.48
C LYS A 84 -9.83 3.85 8.00
N VAL A 85 -10.71 4.65 7.42
CA VAL A 85 -10.42 6.03 7.02
C VAL A 85 -9.80 6.81 8.18
N GLY A 86 -8.71 7.52 7.91
CA GLY A 86 -7.97 8.30 8.90
C GLY A 86 -6.91 7.51 9.67
N THR A 87 -6.89 6.18 9.62
CA THR A 87 -5.80 5.39 10.23
C THR A 87 -4.48 5.77 9.58
N THR A 88 -3.54 6.24 10.40
CA THR A 88 -2.17 6.55 9.99
C THR A 88 -1.24 5.40 10.38
N VAL A 89 -0.49 4.91 9.41
CA VAL A 89 0.50 3.84 9.55
C VAL A 89 1.84 4.29 8.99
N ALA A 90 2.90 3.55 9.27
CA ALA A 90 4.15 3.69 8.55
C ALA A 90 4.48 2.39 7.80
N VAL A 91 4.91 2.54 6.55
CA VAL A 91 5.57 1.46 5.80
C VAL A 91 7.04 1.46 6.21
N GLN A 92 7.46 0.38 6.86
CA GLN A 92 8.86 0.10 7.18
C GLN A 92 9.47 -0.71 6.04
N ALA A 93 10.62 -0.29 5.52
CA ALA A 93 11.36 -1.07 4.52
C ALA A 93 12.86 -1.13 4.83
N LYS A 94 13.50 -2.25 4.51
CA LYS A 94 14.96 -2.45 4.61
C LYS A 94 15.53 -2.69 3.22
N THR A 95 16.29 -1.72 2.72
CA THR A 95 16.91 -1.76 1.39
C THR A 95 18.39 -1.44 1.49
N LEU A 96 19.26 -2.27 0.90
CA LEU A 96 20.72 -2.07 0.90
C LEU A 96 21.30 -1.76 2.30
N GLY A 97 20.79 -2.44 3.34
CA GLY A 97 21.23 -2.25 4.73
C GLY A 97 20.65 -1.01 5.43
N VAL A 98 19.93 -0.14 4.72
CA VAL A 98 19.29 1.07 5.28
C VAL A 98 17.82 0.79 5.55
N TRP A 99 17.35 1.24 6.71
CA TRP A 99 15.94 1.21 7.07
C TRP A 99 15.27 2.51 6.67
N SER A 100 14.02 2.43 6.24
CA SER A 100 13.17 3.59 5.98
C SER A 100 11.82 3.42 6.67
N LEU A 101 11.25 4.55 7.06
CA LEU A 101 9.86 4.69 7.50
C LEU A 101 9.19 5.74 6.64
N SER A 102 8.07 5.36 6.04
CA SER A 102 7.29 6.22 5.16
C SER A 102 5.86 6.26 5.66
N ALA A 103 5.37 7.44 6.06
CA ALA A 103 4.06 7.57 6.70
C ALA A 103 2.95 7.67 5.66
N CYS A 104 1.87 6.93 5.90
CA CYS A 104 0.70 6.86 5.03
C CYS A 104 -0.58 6.96 5.88
N ARG A 105 -1.64 7.55 5.32
CA ARG A 105 -2.96 7.58 5.97
C ARG A 105 -4.02 7.04 5.04
N ILE A 106 -4.92 6.20 5.55
CA ILE A 106 -6.03 5.66 4.77
C ILE A 106 -6.97 6.80 4.38
N VAL A 107 -7.18 6.94 3.08
CA VAL A 107 -7.99 8.00 2.45
C VAL A 107 -9.45 7.56 2.38
N TYR A 108 -9.69 6.35 1.89
CA TYR A 108 -11.02 5.78 1.74
C TYR A 108 -10.96 4.26 1.85
N VAL A 109 -12.11 3.66 2.12
CA VAL A 109 -12.34 2.21 2.09
C VAL A 109 -13.40 1.92 1.02
N ILE A 110 -13.29 0.77 0.37
CA ILE A 110 -14.22 0.25 -0.62
C ILE A 110 -14.88 -0.99 -0.01
N GLU A 111 -16.20 -0.96 0.08
CA GLU A 111 -17.07 -2.09 0.41
C GLU A 111 -18.26 -2.02 -0.54
N GLU A 112 -18.23 -2.82 -1.60
CA GLU A 112 -19.25 -2.86 -2.66
C GLU A 112 -19.74 -4.31 -2.82
N ASP A 113 -21.05 -4.50 -2.96
CA ASP A 113 -21.69 -5.82 -3.10
C ASP A 113 -22.72 -5.82 -4.24
N ASP A 114 -22.43 -5.05 -5.30
CA ASP A 114 -23.24 -4.95 -6.51
C ASP A 114 -22.87 -6.08 -7.52
N ASP A 115 -22.79 -5.79 -8.83
CA ASP A 115 -22.41 -6.76 -9.87
C ASP A 115 -21.05 -7.44 -9.64
N VAL A 116 -20.13 -6.74 -8.97
CA VAL A 116 -18.81 -7.26 -8.57
C VAL A 116 -18.64 -6.98 -7.09
N LYS A 117 -18.46 -8.04 -6.30
CA LYS A 117 -18.18 -7.88 -4.88
C LYS A 117 -16.75 -7.40 -4.70
N LYS A 118 -16.57 -6.26 -4.03
CA LYS A 118 -15.27 -5.59 -3.91
C LYS A 118 -15.01 -5.17 -2.47
N PHE A 119 -13.80 -5.45 -2.02
CA PHE A 119 -13.25 -4.89 -0.81
C PHE A 119 -11.89 -4.26 -1.10
N GLY A 120 -11.59 -3.12 -0.48
CA GLY A 120 -10.26 -2.55 -0.58
C GLY A 120 -10.14 -1.23 0.13
N PHE A 121 -8.99 -0.59 -0.04
CA PHE A 121 -8.74 0.74 0.50
C PHE A 121 -7.65 1.42 -0.30
N ALA A 122 -7.55 2.73 -0.13
CA ALA A 122 -6.37 3.46 -0.55
C ALA A 122 -5.75 4.20 0.63
N TYR A 123 -4.43 4.32 0.61
CA TYR A 123 -3.73 5.28 1.45
C TYR A 123 -3.07 6.36 0.60
N GLY A 124 -2.95 7.54 1.20
CA GLY A 124 -2.20 8.65 0.68
C GLY A 124 -0.91 8.84 1.47
N THR A 125 0.13 9.31 0.80
CA THR A 125 1.43 9.55 1.43
C THR A 125 1.47 10.88 2.20
N LEU A 126 2.13 10.88 3.36
CA LEU A 126 2.34 12.04 4.24
C LEU A 126 3.74 12.66 4.02
N PRO A 127 4.05 13.85 4.58
CA PRO A 127 5.27 14.60 4.24
C PRO A 127 6.60 13.84 4.38
N ASP A 128 6.75 12.94 5.36
CA ASP A 128 7.96 12.13 5.55
C ASP A 128 7.99 10.82 4.75
N HIS A 129 7.15 10.72 3.72
CA HIS A 129 7.17 9.64 2.74
C HIS A 129 8.18 9.93 1.62
N VAL A 130 8.87 8.89 1.13
CA VAL A 130 9.89 9.04 0.05
C VAL A 130 9.28 9.49 -1.27
N GLU A 131 8.06 9.01 -1.53
CA GLU A 131 7.21 9.35 -2.67
C GLU A 131 5.98 10.20 -2.27
N SER A 132 5.44 10.94 -3.22
CA SER A 132 4.21 11.74 -3.08
C SER A 132 3.12 11.17 -4.00
N GLY A 133 2.01 10.68 -3.43
CA GLY A 133 0.96 10.02 -4.20
C GLY A 133 -0.05 9.21 -3.39
N GLU A 134 -0.82 8.39 -4.09
CA GLU A 134 -1.87 7.53 -3.54
C GLU A 134 -1.72 6.10 -4.09
N GLU A 135 -1.99 5.11 -3.26
CA GLU A 135 -1.95 3.70 -3.63
C GLU A 135 -3.20 2.98 -3.11
N ARG A 136 -3.88 2.29 -4.03
CA ARG A 136 -5.11 1.53 -3.83
C ARG A 136 -4.82 0.05 -3.93
N PHE A 137 -5.40 -0.71 -3.00
CA PHE A 137 -5.40 -2.16 -2.97
C PHE A 137 -6.84 -2.67 -2.97
N THR A 138 -7.20 -3.55 -3.90
CA THR A 138 -8.55 -4.12 -3.97
C THR A 138 -8.55 -5.62 -4.20
N ILE A 139 -9.51 -6.29 -3.57
CA ILE A 139 -9.97 -7.64 -3.89
C ILE A 139 -11.28 -7.52 -4.65
N GLU A 140 -11.37 -8.16 -5.81
CA GLU A 140 -12.57 -8.23 -6.63
C GLU A 140 -12.99 -9.68 -6.81
N TRP A 141 -14.23 -10.00 -6.47
CA TRP A 141 -14.89 -11.25 -6.86
C TRP A 141 -15.91 -10.97 -7.96
N ARG A 142 -15.61 -11.49 -9.15
CA ARG A 142 -16.33 -11.21 -10.39
C ARG A 142 -17.44 -12.23 -10.63
N THR A 143 -18.37 -11.88 -11.52
CA THR A 143 -19.51 -12.72 -11.93
C THR A 143 -19.11 -14.05 -12.56
N ASP A 144 -17.92 -14.13 -13.19
CA ASP A 144 -17.33 -15.38 -13.70
C ASP A 144 -16.75 -16.29 -12.60
N GLY A 145 -16.90 -15.89 -11.34
CA GLY A 145 -16.40 -16.60 -10.17
C GLY A 145 -14.92 -16.35 -9.87
N SER A 146 -14.19 -15.58 -10.68
CA SER A 146 -12.77 -15.31 -10.46
C SER A 146 -12.54 -14.27 -9.35
N VAL A 147 -11.51 -14.51 -8.53
CA VAL A 147 -11.08 -13.57 -7.48
C VAL A 147 -9.73 -12.96 -7.85
N TRP A 148 -9.65 -11.64 -7.80
CA TRP A 148 -8.49 -10.85 -8.22
C TRP A 148 -7.98 -9.95 -7.12
N TYR A 149 -6.67 -9.80 -7.03
CA TYR A 149 -6.00 -8.76 -6.28
C TYR A 149 -5.41 -7.73 -7.24
N ASP A 150 -5.65 -6.45 -6.97
CA ASP A 150 -5.29 -5.32 -7.81
C ASP A 150 -4.61 -4.22 -6.97
N ILE A 151 -3.52 -3.68 -7.53
CA ILE A 151 -2.74 -2.58 -6.99
C ILE A 151 -2.73 -1.47 -8.04
N LEU A 152 -3.28 -0.31 -7.70
CA LEU A 152 -3.22 0.89 -8.52
C LEU A 152 -2.56 2.01 -7.72
N ALA A 153 -1.45 2.53 -8.21
CA ALA A 153 -0.73 3.63 -7.58
C ALA A 153 -0.46 4.74 -8.60
N PHE A 154 -0.53 5.99 -8.12
CA PHE A 154 0.13 7.11 -8.79
C PHE A 154 1.10 7.76 -7.83
N SER A 155 2.31 8.08 -8.29
CA SER A 155 3.32 8.69 -7.43
C SER A 155 4.33 9.55 -8.20
N ARG A 156 4.99 10.45 -7.47
CA ARG A 156 6.15 11.21 -7.92
C ARG A 156 7.21 11.28 -6.81
N PRO A 157 8.50 11.41 -7.15
CA PRO A 157 9.55 11.56 -6.14
C PRO A 157 9.39 12.83 -5.32
N GLN A 158 9.23 12.71 -4.00
CA GLN A 158 9.15 13.84 -3.07
C GLN A 158 10.56 14.27 -2.63
N HIS A 159 11.45 13.31 -2.33
CA HIS A 159 12.77 13.58 -1.77
C HIS A 159 13.85 13.78 -2.87
N PRO A 160 14.80 14.72 -2.73
CA PRO A 160 15.90 14.90 -3.69
C PRO A 160 16.74 13.64 -3.94
N LEU A 161 16.94 12.82 -2.90
CA LEU A 161 17.60 11.51 -3.03
C LEU A 161 16.79 10.54 -3.90
N ALA A 162 15.46 10.55 -3.84
CA ALA A 162 14.61 9.73 -4.69
C ALA A 162 14.69 10.17 -6.16
N ARG A 163 14.83 11.48 -6.42
CA ARG A 163 15.07 12.01 -7.78
C ARG A 163 16.40 11.50 -8.37
N ARG A 164 17.48 11.54 -7.60
CA ARG A 164 18.81 11.05 -8.03
C ARG A 164 18.88 9.53 -8.09
N GLY A 165 18.20 8.84 -7.19
CA GLY A 165 18.12 7.38 -7.10
C GLY A 165 16.99 6.75 -7.91
N ARG A 166 16.36 7.48 -8.84
CA ARG A 166 15.13 7.06 -9.54
C ARG A 166 15.20 5.64 -10.12
N PRO A 167 16.27 5.19 -10.79
CA PRO A 167 16.33 3.81 -11.28
C PRO A 167 16.21 2.75 -10.17
N LEU A 168 16.80 3.00 -9.00
CA LEU A 168 16.71 2.09 -7.85
C LEU A 168 15.31 2.12 -7.23
N VAL A 169 14.74 3.31 -7.06
CA VAL A 169 13.35 3.48 -6.58
C VAL A 169 12.37 2.73 -7.47
N ARG A 170 12.49 2.88 -8.80
CA ARG A 170 11.65 2.14 -9.77
C ARG A 170 11.84 0.63 -9.68
N ARG A 171 13.07 0.15 -9.43
CA ARG A 171 13.32 -1.28 -9.21
C ARG A 171 12.62 -1.78 -7.94
N TRP A 172 12.70 -1.04 -6.84
CA TRP A 172 12.02 -1.41 -5.59
C TRP A 172 10.50 -1.33 -5.69
N GLN A 173 9.94 -0.37 -6.41
CA GLN A 173 8.49 -0.30 -6.67
C GLN A 173 8.01 -1.54 -7.46
N LYS A 174 8.74 -1.92 -8.52
CA LYS A 174 8.43 -3.14 -9.28
C LYS A 174 8.59 -4.41 -8.45
N GLN A 175 9.62 -4.45 -7.61
CA GLN A 175 9.82 -5.56 -6.68
C GLN A 175 8.68 -5.65 -5.67
N PHE A 176 8.28 -4.52 -5.08
CA PHE A 176 7.14 -4.45 -4.15
C PHE A 176 5.87 -4.98 -4.81
N ALA A 177 5.52 -4.50 -6.00
CA ALA A 177 4.33 -4.98 -6.71
C ALA A 177 4.37 -6.50 -6.90
N ARG A 178 5.48 -7.04 -7.43
CA ARG A 178 5.62 -8.49 -7.65
C ARG A 178 5.51 -9.30 -6.36
N ASP A 179 6.24 -8.90 -5.32
CA ASP A 179 6.31 -9.63 -4.06
C ASP A 179 4.96 -9.52 -3.31
N SER A 180 4.28 -8.38 -3.41
CA SER A 180 2.92 -8.14 -2.89
C SER A 180 1.87 -9.02 -3.57
N LEU A 181 1.89 -9.12 -4.91
CA LEU A 181 1.02 -10.02 -5.67
C LEU A 181 1.24 -11.48 -5.24
N ALA A 182 2.50 -11.89 -5.05
CA ALA A 182 2.84 -13.23 -4.61
C ALA A 182 2.36 -13.53 -3.17
N ALA A 183 2.55 -12.57 -2.25
CA ALA A 183 2.09 -12.71 -0.86
C ALA A 183 0.57 -12.89 -0.80
N MET A 184 -0.18 -12.08 -1.55
CA MET A 184 -1.64 -12.21 -1.61
C MET A 184 -2.09 -13.49 -2.30
N LEU A 185 -1.40 -13.94 -3.35
CA LEU A 185 -1.69 -15.23 -3.98
C LEU A 185 -1.53 -16.40 -3.00
N VAL A 186 -0.54 -16.37 -2.12
CA VAL A 186 -0.33 -17.40 -1.09
C VAL A 186 -1.38 -17.27 0.02
N ALA A 187 -1.64 -16.06 0.51
CA ALA A 187 -2.53 -15.81 1.63
C ALA A 187 -4.03 -16.00 1.30
N SER A 188 -4.39 -16.06 0.02
CA SER A 188 -5.79 -16.22 -0.44
C SER A 188 -6.15 -17.66 -0.80
N ARG A 189 -5.21 -18.61 -0.58
CA ARG A 189 -5.50 -20.03 -0.77
C ARG A 189 -6.36 -20.53 0.40
N PRO A 190 -7.42 -21.30 0.14
CA PRO A 190 -8.15 -22.02 1.17
C PRO A 190 -7.25 -23.02 1.90
#